data_AF-A0A653IF61-F1
#
_entry.id   AF-A0A653IF61-F1
#
_cell.length_a   1.000
_cell.length_b   1.000
_cell.length_c   1.000
_cell.angle_alpha   90.00
_cell.angle_beta   90.00
_cell.angle_gamma   90.00
#
_symmetry.space_group_name_H-M   'P 1'
#
loop_
_entity.id
_entity.type
_entity.pdbx_description
1 polymer ?
#
loop_
_entity_poly.entity_id
_entity_poly.type
_entity_poly.pdbx_seq_one_letter_code
_entity_poly.pdbx_strand_id
1 'polypeptide(L)'
;MKQRIVTLLIACLVVAPLLGIIPKSFSLNPRIVETLTTTLFMIAAVTFLNHVIGYAAGKAIAFQTGRIIQLAELLISLPLFLPVLLLSFGLYLTWIRLGLADQFLGVLLVLLLPTLPYTVRLYTNGFQALGEQLLEQTVLVEANRLKRFFFLVGPLLRPTLQSVTLLVTVITLSQYALVVLIGGGVVRMLALEVFPLYSGNAVDAAKEATIWLIGLPFLIYLGQMLFFTLWIEGVRRLLDGRKN
;
A
#
# COMPACT_ATOMS: atom_id res chain seq x y z
N MET A 1 28.56 -2.88 27.47
CA MET A 1 29.42 -3.27 26.32
C MET A 1 28.74 -4.26 25.37
N LYS A 2 28.14 -5.36 25.85
CA LYS A 2 27.46 -6.37 25.01
C LYS A 2 26.31 -5.81 24.14
N GLN A 3 25.46 -4.92 24.67
CA GLN A 3 24.35 -4.34 23.90
C GLN A 3 24.81 -3.48 22.71
N ARG A 4 25.83 -2.61 22.88
CA ARG A 4 26.37 -1.80 21.77
C ARG A 4 26.95 -2.67 20.65
N ILE A 5 27.64 -3.77 21.00
CA ILE A 5 28.19 -4.72 20.01
C ILE A 5 27.05 -5.41 19.24
N VAL A 6 26.01 -5.87 19.94
CA VAL A 6 24.83 -6.47 19.29
C VAL A 6 24.11 -5.49 18.38
N THR A 7 23.88 -4.24 18.82
CA THR A 7 23.27 -3.19 17.98
C THR A 7 24.12 -2.89 16.76
N LEU A 8 25.45 -2.80 16.89
CA LEU A 8 26.35 -2.58 15.76
C LEU A 8 26.39 -3.75 14.80
N LEU A 9 26.37 -4.99 15.29
CA LEU A 9 26.31 -6.19 14.44
C LEU A 9 25.01 -6.25 13.64
N ILE A 10 23.86 -5.96 14.28
CA ILE A 10 22.56 -5.91 13.61
C ILE A 10 22.54 -4.78 12.58
N ALA A 11 23.02 -3.57 12.93
CA ALA A 11 23.10 -2.46 12.00
C ALA A 11 24.00 -2.78 10.81
N CYS A 12 25.15 -3.41 11.03
CA CYS A 12 26.07 -3.82 9.97
C CYS A 12 25.43 -4.87 9.05
N LEU A 13 24.73 -5.87 9.60
CA LEU A 13 24.03 -6.90 8.82
C LEU A 13 22.99 -6.31 7.86
N VAL A 14 22.30 -5.25 8.28
CA VAL A 14 21.25 -4.61 7.46
C VAL A 14 21.83 -3.56 6.51
N VAL A 15 22.80 -2.77 6.95
CA VAL A 15 23.33 -1.63 6.19
C VAL A 15 24.42 -2.04 5.20
N ALA A 16 25.27 -3.02 5.54
CA ALA A 16 26.39 -3.40 4.67
C ALA A 16 25.94 -3.88 3.28
N PRO A 17 24.87 -4.70 3.13
CA PRO A 17 24.37 -5.08 1.80
C PRO A 17 23.87 -3.88 0.98
N LEU A 18 23.34 -2.84 1.63
CA LEU A 18 22.79 -1.66 0.95
C LEU A 18 23.88 -0.78 0.33
N LEU A 19 25.11 -0.79 0.89
CA LEU A 19 26.25 -0.07 0.30
C LEU A 19 26.59 -0.58 -1.11
N GLY A 20 26.34 -1.87 -1.38
CA GLY A 20 26.54 -2.46 -2.70
C GLY A 20 25.57 -1.96 -3.77
N ILE A 21 24.47 -1.31 -3.37
CA ILE A 21 23.38 -0.84 -4.25
C ILE A 21 23.66 0.57 -4.78
N ILE A 22 24.69 1.27 -4.27
CA ILE A 22 25.01 2.63 -4.74
C ILE A 22 25.49 2.58 -6.20
N PRO A 23 24.79 3.22 -7.15
CA PRO A 23 25.19 3.26 -8.55
C PRO A 23 26.32 4.26 -8.74
N LYS A 24 27.17 4.01 -9.74
CA LYS A 24 28.31 4.89 -10.07
C LYS A 24 27.88 6.19 -10.76
N SER A 25 26.76 6.14 -11.47
CA SER A 25 26.12 7.25 -12.16
C SER A 25 24.63 7.23 -11.84
N PHE A 26 23.96 8.36 -12.07
CA PHE A 26 22.51 8.40 -12.04
C PHE A 26 22.02 8.90 -13.39
N SER A 27 21.36 8.03 -14.15
CA SER A 27 20.81 8.35 -15.46
C SER A 27 19.28 8.25 -15.44
N LEU A 28 18.59 9.31 -15.87
CA LEU A 28 17.14 9.27 -16.09
C LEU A 28 16.86 8.63 -17.45
N ASN A 29 17.07 7.32 -17.54
CA ASN A 29 16.76 6.56 -18.75
C ASN A 29 15.23 6.63 -19.02
N PRO A 30 14.79 6.95 -20.25
CA PRO A 30 13.36 6.97 -20.60
C PRO A 30 12.59 5.72 -20.16
N ARG A 31 13.22 4.54 -20.21
CA ARG A 31 12.63 3.27 -19.77
C ARG A 31 12.36 3.22 -18.26
N ILE A 32 13.28 3.77 -17.45
CA ILE A 32 13.11 3.86 -16.00
C ILE A 32 11.98 4.85 -15.68
N VAL A 33 11.90 5.96 -16.42
CA VAL A 33 10.83 6.95 -16.23
C VAL A 33 9.45 6.36 -16.54
N GLU A 34 9.30 5.66 -17.67
CA GLU A 34 8.04 5.01 -18.05
C GLU A 34 7.56 3.98 -17.00
N THR A 35 8.49 3.16 -16.51
CA THR A 35 8.19 2.14 -15.49
C THR A 35 7.89 2.76 -14.13
N LEU A 36 8.55 3.87 -13.76
CA LEU A 36 8.21 4.66 -12.57
C LEU A 36 6.79 5.22 -12.66
N THR A 37 6.41 5.81 -13.79
CA THR A 37 5.06 6.34 -13.99
C THR A 37 4.00 5.25 -13.84
N THR A 38 4.19 4.11 -14.51
CA THR A 38 3.28 2.97 -14.41
C THR A 38 3.19 2.44 -12.98
N THR A 39 4.33 2.37 -12.29
CA THR A 39 4.42 1.94 -10.88
C THR A 39 3.66 2.88 -9.95
N LEU A 40 3.83 4.20 -10.11
CA LEU A 40 3.13 5.20 -9.31
C LEU A 40 1.62 5.15 -9.52
N PHE A 41 1.16 5.03 -10.78
CA PHE A 41 -0.27 4.87 -11.07
C PHE A 41 -0.83 3.59 -10.46
N MET A 42 -0.10 2.47 -10.56
CA MET A 42 -0.53 1.21 -9.96
C MET A 42 -0.62 1.34 -8.43
N ILE A 43 0.41 1.87 -7.76
CA ILE A 43 0.40 2.09 -6.31
C ILE A 43 -0.78 2.99 -5.90
N ALA A 44 -1.00 4.09 -6.62
CA ALA A 44 -2.10 5.00 -6.32
C ALA A 44 -3.47 4.31 -6.45
N ALA A 45 -3.67 3.54 -7.53
CA ALA A 45 -4.92 2.81 -7.77
C ALA A 45 -5.16 1.70 -6.74
N VAL A 46 -4.16 0.85 -6.47
CA VAL A 46 -4.25 -0.22 -5.47
C VAL A 46 -4.48 0.37 -4.08
N THR A 47 -3.77 1.44 -3.72
CA THR A 47 -3.91 2.12 -2.43
C THR A 47 -5.28 2.74 -2.27
N PHE A 48 -5.80 3.42 -3.29
CA PHE A 48 -7.13 4.02 -3.28
C PHE A 48 -8.21 2.96 -3.05
N LEU A 49 -8.19 1.86 -3.83
CA LEU A 49 -9.14 0.77 -3.66
C LEU A 49 -9.03 0.11 -2.28
N ASN A 50 -7.81 -0.08 -1.77
CA ASN A 50 -7.58 -0.56 -0.41
C ASN A 50 -8.18 0.37 0.64
N HIS A 51 -8.08 1.70 0.48
CA HIS A 51 -8.72 2.64 1.40
C HIS A 51 -10.24 2.53 1.35
N VAL A 52 -10.83 2.49 0.16
CA VAL A 52 -12.29 2.42 0.00
C VAL A 52 -12.84 1.11 0.58
N ILE A 53 -12.30 -0.03 0.17
CA ILE A 53 -12.75 -1.36 0.58
C ILE A 53 -12.41 -1.59 2.06
N GLY A 54 -11.17 -1.27 2.45
CA GLY A 54 -10.66 -1.44 3.80
C GLY A 54 -11.40 -0.60 4.83
N TYR A 55 -11.71 0.66 4.52
CA TYR A 55 -12.48 1.52 5.41
C TYR A 55 -13.87 0.94 5.65
N ALA A 56 -14.57 0.51 4.59
CA ALA A 56 -15.91 -0.05 4.71
C ALA A 56 -15.92 -1.38 5.47
N ALA A 57 -15.08 -2.34 5.04
CA ALA A 57 -15.00 -3.66 5.64
C ALA A 57 -14.45 -3.60 7.06
N GLY A 58 -13.38 -2.85 7.30
CA GLY A 58 -12.78 -2.70 8.63
C GLY A 58 -13.74 -2.04 9.63
N LYS A 59 -14.52 -1.04 9.20
CA LYS A 59 -15.58 -0.46 10.04
C LYS A 59 -16.67 -1.46 10.38
N ALA A 60 -17.12 -2.23 9.40
CA ALA A 60 -18.15 -3.24 9.61
C ALA A 60 -17.66 -4.33 10.58
N ILE A 61 -16.46 -4.86 10.37
CA ILE A 61 -15.86 -5.89 11.23
C ILE A 61 -15.59 -5.36 12.65
N ALA A 62 -15.24 -4.07 12.80
CA ALA A 62 -14.97 -3.49 14.11
C ALA A 62 -16.17 -3.48 15.06
N PHE A 63 -17.39 -3.30 14.54
CA PHE A 63 -18.57 -3.00 15.37
C PHE A 63 -19.79 -3.89 15.10
N GLN A 64 -19.85 -4.57 13.96
CA GLN A 64 -20.97 -5.45 13.64
C GLN A 64 -20.66 -6.90 14.05
N THR A 65 -21.70 -7.62 14.49
CA THR A 65 -21.61 -9.03 14.83
C THR A 65 -22.55 -9.85 13.94
N GLY A 66 -22.24 -11.15 13.79
CA GLY A 66 -23.08 -12.10 13.05
C GLY A 66 -22.32 -12.92 12.01
N ARG A 67 -23.02 -13.93 11.46
CA ARG A 67 -22.41 -14.91 10.54
C ARG A 67 -21.87 -14.28 9.25
N ILE A 68 -22.54 -13.26 8.71
CA ILE A 68 -22.12 -12.59 7.47
C ILE A 68 -20.76 -11.90 7.66
N ILE A 69 -20.57 -11.22 8.80
CA ILE A 69 -19.29 -10.55 9.12
C ILE A 69 -18.17 -11.57 9.30
N GLN A 70 -18.44 -12.67 10.02
CA GLN A 70 -17.48 -13.76 10.19
C GLN A 70 -17.07 -14.40 8.85
N LEU A 71 -18.04 -14.63 7.96
CA LEU A 71 -17.77 -15.15 6.61
C LEU A 71 -16.99 -14.14 5.77
N ALA A 72 -17.32 -12.85 5.84
CA ALA A 72 -16.59 -11.81 5.13
C ALA A 72 -15.12 -11.72 5.61
N GLU A 73 -14.89 -11.77 6.93
CA GLU A 73 -13.55 -11.79 7.51
C GLU A 73 -12.75 -13.02 7.04
N LEU A 74 -13.38 -14.20 7.02
CA LEU A 74 -12.77 -15.43 6.51
C LEU A 74 -12.42 -15.31 5.02
N LEU A 75 -13.34 -14.84 4.18
CA LEU A 75 -13.13 -14.71 2.74
C LEU A 75 -12.04 -13.68 2.40
N ILE A 76 -12.03 -12.55 3.10
CA ILE A 76 -11.00 -11.52 2.95
C ILE A 76 -9.64 -12.08 3.39
N SER A 77 -9.60 -12.90 4.44
CA SER A 77 -8.35 -13.48 4.94
C SER A 77 -7.89 -14.72 4.16
N LEU A 78 -8.77 -15.30 3.33
CA LEU A 78 -8.51 -16.53 2.58
C LEU A 78 -7.17 -16.51 1.79
N PRO A 79 -6.79 -15.41 1.11
CA PRO A 79 -5.52 -15.35 0.38
C PRO A 79 -4.28 -15.53 1.26
N LEU A 80 -4.37 -15.28 2.57
CA LEU A 80 -3.23 -15.41 3.50
C LEU A 80 -2.89 -16.87 3.82
N PHE A 81 -3.83 -17.80 3.66
CA PHE A 81 -3.61 -19.22 3.94
C PHE A 81 -2.91 -19.94 2.79
N LEU A 82 -2.83 -19.31 1.62
CA LEU A 82 -2.33 -19.93 0.41
C LEU A 82 -1.06 -19.23 -0.03
N PRO A 83 -0.03 -19.98 -0.48
CA PRO A 83 1.13 -19.37 -1.11
C PRO A 83 0.67 -18.53 -2.29
N VAL A 84 1.01 -17.23 -2.27
CA VAL A 84 0.54 -16.24 -3.24
C VAL A 84 0.79 -16.70 -4.67
N LEU A 85 1.96 -17.31 -4.94
CA LEU A 85 2.32 -17.92 -6.23
C LEU A 85 1.32 -18.97 -6.75
N LEU A 86 0.81 -19.83 -5.86
CA LEU A 86 -0.12 -20.89 -6.25
C LEU A 86 -1.49 -20.31 -6.60
N LEU A 87 -1.94 -19.30 -5.84
CA LEU A 87 -3.14 -18.54 -6.17
C LEU A 87 -3.03 -17.89 -7.55
N SER A 88 -1.86 -17.33 -7.88
CA SER A 88 -1.60 -16.69 -9.17
C SER A 88 -1.85 -17.63 -10.35
N PHE A 89 -1.39 -18.89 -10.29
CA PHE A 89 -1.55 -19.83 -11.40
C PHE A 89 -3.01 -20.18 -11.66
N GLY A 90 -3.80 -20.41 -10.61
CA GLY A 90 -5.24 -20.66 -10.74
C GLY A 90 -6.00 -19.42 -11.27
N LEU A 91 -5.62 -18.24 -10.78
CA LEU A 91 -6.23 -16.98 -11.22
C LEU A 91 -5.86 -16.61 -12.66
N TYR A 92 -4.63 -16.88 -13.09
CA TYR A 92 -4.16 -16.55 -14.44
C TYR A 92 -5.03 -17.19 -15.52
N LEU A 93 -5.37 -18.48 -15.37
CA LEU A 93 -6.28 -19.18 -16.30
C LEU A 93 -7.67 -18.53 -16.37
N THR A 94 -8.15 -18.03 -15.23
CA THR A 94 -9.43 -17.32 -15.16
C THR A 94 -9.32 -15.93 -15.81
N TRP A 95 -8.21 -15.23 -15.59
CA TRP A 95 -7.94 -13.90 -16.16
C TRP A 95 -7.85 -13.93 -17.68
N ILE A 96 -7.26 -14.97 -18.26
CA ILE A 96 -7.26 -15.16 -19.72
C ILE A 96 -8.70 -15.25 -20.23
N ARG A 97 -9.53 -16.10 -19.61
CA ARG A 97 -10.94 -16.28 -20.02
C ARG A 97 -11.76 -15.01 -19.89
N LEU A 98 -11.46 -14.17 -18.90
CA LEU A 98 -12.13 -12.89 -18.66
C LEU A 98 -11.53 -11.72 -19.46
N GLY A 99 -10.46 -11.93 -20.23
CA GLY A 99 -9.77 -10.87 -20.96
C GLY A 99 -9.01 -9.89 -20.05
N LEU A 100 -8.70 -10.29 -18.83
CA LEU A 100 -7.98 -9.50 -17.82
C LEU A 100 -6.47 -9.82 -17.78
N ALA A 101 -6.04 -10.89 -18.43
CA ALA A 101 -4.60 -11.17 -18.59
C ALA A 101 -3.93 -10.08 -19.42
N ASP A 102 -2.70 -9.73 -19.04
CA ASP A 102 -1.84 -8.74 -19.70
C ASP A 102 -2.41 -7.32 -19.71
N GLN A 103 -3.33 -7.03 -18.78
CA GLN A 103 -4.01 -5.74 -18.65
C GLN A 103 -3.69 -5.06 -17.32
N PHE A 104 -3.64 -3.72 -17.33
CA PHE A 104 -3.47 -2.92 -16.12
C PHE A 104 -4.54 -3.25 -15.06
N LEU A 105 -5.80 -3.36 -15.49
CA LEU A 105 -6.92 -3.72 -14.60
C LEU A 105 -6.73 -5.10 -13.98
N GLY A 106 -6.23 -6.07 -14.75
CA GLY A 106 -5.98 -7.41 -14.26
C GLY A 106 -4.93 -7.45 -13.16
N VAL A 107 -3.83 -6.72 -13.35
CA VAL A 107 -2.77 -6.58 -12.34
C VAL A 107 -3.29 -5.85 -11.10
N LEU A 108 -4.00 -4.74 -11.29
CA LEU A 108 -4.61 -3.96 -10.20
C LEU A 108 -5.47 -4.84 -9.29
N LEU A 109 -6.37 -5.64 -9.88
CA LEU A 109 -7.28 -6.51 -9.14
C LEU A 109 -6.54 -7.63 -8.40
N VAL A 110 -5.52 -8.25 -9.03
CA VAL A 110 -4.76 -9.32 -8.38
C VAL A 110 -3.90 -8.79 -7.23
N LEU A 111 -3.38 -7.57 -7.33
CA LEU A 111 -2.64 -6.91 -6.24
C LEU A 111 -3.53 -6.60 -5.02
N LEU A 112 -4.85 -6.60 -5.15
CA LEU A 112 -5.77 -6.50 -4.01
C LEU A 112 -5.71 -7.75 -3.11
N LEU A 113 -5.42 -8.93 -3.66
CA LEU A 113 -5.42 -10.19 -2.89
C LEU A 113 -4.41 -10.19 -1.73
N PRO A 114 -3.12 -9.83 -1.94
CA PRO A 114 -2.18 -9.76 -0.83
C PRO A 114 -2.34 -8.50 0.03
N THR A 115 -3.02 -7.45 -0.45
CA THR A 115 -3.07 -6.15 0.26
C THR A 115 -4.32 -5.97 1.11
N LEU A 116 -5.49 -6.40 0.64
CA LEU A 116 -6.77 -6.23 1.34
C LEU A 116 -6.81 -6.86 2.75
N PRO A 117 -6.31 -8.09 3.00
CA PRO A 117 -6.42 -8.70 4.32
C PRO A 117 -5.78 -7.84 5.41
N TYR A 118 -4.59 -7.32 5.13
CA TYR A 118 -3.88 -6.46 6.07
C TYR A 118 -4.49 -5.07 6.17
N THR A 119 -4.93 -4.51 5.06
CA THR A 119 -5.60 -3.21 5.06
C THR A 119 -6.88 -3.25 5.90
N VAL A 120 -7.72 -4.27 5.70
CA VAL A 120 -8.95 -4.47 6.49
C VAL A 120 -8.61 -4.58 7.97
N ARG A 121 -7.58 -5.36 8.32
CA ARG A 121 -7.13 -5.49 9.72
C ARG A 121 -6.67 -4.16 10.32
N LEU A 122 -5.91 -3.35 9.58
CA LEU A 122 -5.47 -2.04 10.02
C LEU A 122 -6.65 -1.08 10.26
N TYR A 123 -7.64 -1.08 9.37
CA TYR A 123 -8.85 -0.30 9.58
C TYR A 123 -9.68 -0.80 10.77
N THR A 124 -9.88 -2.11 10.92
CA THR A 124 -10.57 -2.69 12.07
C THR A 124 -9.92 -2.22 13.38
N ASN A 125 -8.60 -2.32 13.49
CA ASN A 125 -7.86 -1.86 14.67
C ASN A 125 -8.01 -0.34 14.88
N GLY A 126 -7.93 0.44 13.80
CA GLY A 126 -8.09 1.90 13.84
C GLY A 126 -9.47 2.32 14.35
N PHE A 127 -10.53 1.68 13.85
CA PHE A 127 -11.90 1.93 14.31
C PHE A 127 -12.11 1.49 15.75
N GLN A 128 -11.64 0.30 16.13
CA GLN A 128 -11.71 -0.18 17.51
C GLN A 128 -11.00 0.78 18.48
N ALA A 129 -9.85 1.33 18.09
CA ALA A 129 -9.12 2.31 18.88
C ALA A 129 -9.88 3.65 19.05
N LEU A 130 -10.66 4.08 18.05
CA LEU A 130 -11.53 5.25 18.17
C LEU A 130 -12.76 4.99 19.04
N GLY A 131 -13.28 3.76 19.01
CA GLY A 131 -14.51 3.38 19.69
C GLY A 131 -15.79 3.79 18.96
N GLU A 132 -16.85 2.99 19.10
CA GLU A 132 -18.13 3.21 18.41
C GLU A 132 -18.81 4.50 18.86
N GLN A 133 -18.81 4.76 20.17
CA GLN A 133 -19.44 5.94 20.79
C GLN A 133 -18.90 7.26 20.22
N LEU A 134 -17.58 7.35 19.99
CA LEU A 134 -16.97 8.54 19.39
C LEU A 134 -17.49 8.76 17.97
N LEU A 135 -17.60 7.70 17.18
CA LEU A 135 -18.12 7.78 15.81
C LEU A 135 -19.59 8.15 15.78
N GLU A 136 -20.40 7.67 16.71
CA GLU A 136 -21.81 8.05 16.85
C GLU A 136 -21.95 9.55 17.14
N GLN A 137 -21.10 10.11 18.01
CA GLN A 137 -21.08 11.54 18.29
C GLN A 137 -20.75 12.37 17.04
N THR A 138 -19.85 11.90 16.16
CA THR A 138 -19.56 12.60 14.90
C THR A 138 -20.77 12.71 13.97
N VAL A 139 -21.76 11.82 14.12
CA VAL A 139 -23.02 11.86 13.36
C VAL A 139 -23.87 13.06 13.76
N LEU A 140 -23.90 13.34 15.06
CA LEU A 140 -24.65 14.45 15.65
C LEU A 140 -24.01 15.81 15.28
N VAL A 141 -22.68 15.86 15.18
CA VAL A 141 -21.94 17.07 14.83
C VAL A 141 -22.03 17.41 13.34
N GLU A 142 -21.96 16.41 12.46
CA GLU A 142 -21.99 16.62 11.01
C GLU A 142 -22.77 15.49 10.33
N ALA A 143 -23.95 15.82 9.79
CA ALA A 143 -24.85 14.85 9.15
C ALA A 143 -24.32 14.34 7.80
N ASN A 144 -23.56 15.15 7.06
CA ASN A 144 -23.05 14.76 5.75
C ASN A 144 -21.86 13.79 5.89
N ARG A 145 -21.98 12.59 5.30
CA ARG A 145 -20.97 11.52 5.43
C ARG A 145 -19.59 11.92 4.91
N LEU A 146 -19.52 12.63 3.78
CA LEU A 146 -18.25 13.06 3.20
C LEU A 146 -17.60 14.15 4.04
N LYS A 147 -18.37 15.17 4.44
CA LYS A 147 -17.85 16.21 5.35
C LYS A 147 -17.39 15.59 6.68
N ARG A 148 -18.18 14.71 7.27
CA ARG A 148 -17.81 14.01 8.51
C ARG A 148 -16.50 13.24 8.37
N PHE A 149 -16.28 12.55 7.24
CA PHE A 149 -14.99 11.93 6.96
C PHE A 149 -13.88 13.00 6.88
N PHE A 150 -14.04 14.03 6.06
CA PHE A 150 -12.96 14.98 5.81
C PHE A 150 -12.61 15.87 7.01
N PHE A 151 -13.57 16.17 7.87
CA PHE A 151 -13.41 17.11 8.99
C PHE A 151 -13.28 16.43 10.35
N LEU A 152 -13.77 15.19 10.53
CA LEU A 152 -13.79 14.52 11.84
C LEU A 152 -13.10 13.16 11.80
N VAL A 153 -13.68 12.18 11.10
CA VAL A 153 -13.23 10.77 11.19
C VAL A 153 -11.88 10.56 10.51
N GLY A 154 -11.66 11.17 9.36
CA GLY A 154 -10.41 11.08 8.59
C GLY A 154 -9.19 11.61 9.37
N PRO A 155 -9.24 12.84 9.92
CA PRO A 155 -8.21 13.35 10.83
C PRO A 155 -7.92 12.43 12.01
N LEU A 156 -8.95 11.87 12.64
CA LEU A 156 -8.81 10.92 13.76
C LEU A 156 -8.17 9.59 13.32
N LEU A 157 -8.47 9.12 12.10
CA LEU A 157 -7.89 7.91 11.50
C LEU A 157 -6.56 8.14 10.79
N ARG A 158 -5.98 9.35 10.82
CA ARG A 158 -4.68 9.65 10.20
C ARG A 158 -3.63 8.56 10.37
N PRO A 159 -3.31 8.06 11.59
CA PRO A 159 -2.25 7.06 11.74
C PRO A 159 -2.59 5.75 11.00
N THR A 160 -3.86 5.36 10.96
CA THR A 160 -4.35 4.21 10.19
C THR A 160 -4.19 4.44 8.68
N LEU A 161 -4.62 5.59 8.17
CA LEU A 161 -4.50 5.95 6.75
C LEU A 161 -3.02 5.92 6.28
N GLN A 162 -2.11 6.43 7.12
CA GLN A 162 -0.67 6.39 6.85
C GLN A 162 -0.13 4.97 6.81
N SER A 163 -0.51 4.16 7.81
CA SER A 163 -0.06 2.78 7.92
C SER A 163 -0.54 1.93 6.74
N VAL A 164 -1.81 2.11 6.32
CA VAL A 164 -2.37 1.41 5.16
C VAL A 164 -1.63 1.81 3.88
N THR A 165 -1.41 3.10 3.65
CA THR A 165 -0.72 3.56 2.43
C THR A 165 0.70 3.04 2.34
N LEU A 166 1.46 3.10 3.44
CA LEU A 166 2.81 2.57 3.49
C LEU A 166 2.82 1.06 3.23
N LEU A 167 1.95 0.31 3.91
CA LEU A 167 1.88 -1.14 3.78
C LEU A 167 1.53 -1.56 2.35
N VAL A 168 0.48 -0.97 1.77
CA VAL A 168 0.04 -1.28 0.41
C VAL A 168 1.14 -0.97 -0.60
N THR A 169 1.84 0.16 -0.42
CA THR A 169 2.97 0.55 -1.27
C THR A 169 4.09 -0.50 -1.23
N VAL A 170 4.51 -0.90 -0.02
CA VAL A 170 5.58 -1.89 0.16
C VAL A 170 5.18 -3.24 -0.41
N ILE A 171 3.96 -3.73 -0.15
CA ILE A 171 3.49 -5.01 -0.68
C ILE A 171 3.45 -4.97 -2.21
N THR A 172 2.89 -3.90 -2.78
CA THR A 172 2.75 -3.71 -4.24
C THR A 172 4.10 -3.72 -4.95
N LEU A 173 5.08 -3.00 -4.41
CA LEU A 173 6.44 -2.96 -4.96
C LEU A 173 7.19 -4.29 -4.81
N SER A 174 6.80 -5.11 -3.82
CA SER A 174 7.40 -6.42 -3.57
C SER A 174 6.83 -7.53 -4.46
N GLN A 175 5.75 -7.26 -5.21
CA GLN A 175 5.11 -8.27 -6.07
C GLN A 175 5.79 -8.36 -7.44
N TYR A 176 6.85 -9.15 -7.55
CA TYR A 176 7.42 -9.51 -8.85
C TYR A 176 6.60 -10.60 -9.55
N ALA A 177 6.42 -11.74 -8.89
CA ALA A 177 5.91 -12.94 -9.55
C ALA A 177 4.42 -12.85 -9.91
N LEU A 178 3.60 -12.19 -9.09
CA LEU A 178 2.20 -11.92 -9.44
C LEU A 178 2.10 -11.02 -10.68
N VAL A 179 2.86 -9.92 -10.69
CA VAL A 179 2.78 -8.92 -11.75
C VAL A 179 3.34 -9.46 -13.06
N VAL A 180 4.43 -10.24 -13.03
CA VAL A 180 4.99 -10.83 -14.26
C VAL A 180 4.03 -11.86 -14.86
N LEU A 181 3.39 -12.69 -14.02
CA LEU A 181 2.49 -13.74 -14.48
C LEU A 181 1.19 -13.16 -15.04
N ILE A 182 0.58 -12.20 -14.35
CA ILE A 182 -0.71 -11.64 -14.75
C ILE A 182 -0.56 -10.53 -15.80
N GLY A 183 0.51 -9.74 -15.72
CA GLY A 183 0.75 -8.58 -16.59
C GLY A 183 1.51 -8.90 -17.88
N GLY A 184 2.03 -10.11 -18.04
CA GLY A 184 2.64 -10.60 -19.29
C GLY A 184 3.78 -9.77 -19.86
N GLY A 185 4.41 -8.91 -19.05
CA GLY A 185 5.41 -7.93 -19.51
C GLY A 185 4.83 -6.70 -20.23
N VAL A 186 3.51 -6.63 -20.43
CA VAL A 186 2.79 -5.44 -20.93
C VAL A 186 2.70 -4.39 -19.83
N VAL A 187 2.32 -4.80 -18.61
CA VAL A 187 2.30 -3.93 -17.44
C VAL A 187 3.70 -3.83 -16.85
N ARG A 188 4.46 -2.81 -17.26
CA ARG A 188 5.86 -2.61 -16.86
C ARG A 188 5.98 -1.83 -15.56
N MET A 189 6.08 -2.55 -14.45
CA MET A 189 6.42 -1.98 -13.15
C MET A 189 7.92 -2.03 -12.90
N LEU A 190 8.42 -1.13 -12.05
CA LEU A 190 9.83 -1.02 -11.69
C LEU A 190 10.38 -2.35 -11.14
N ALA A 191 9.58 -3.09 -10.36
CA ALA A 191 9.96 -4.41 -9.84
C ALA A 191 10.27 -5.44 -10.95
N LEU A 192 9.61 -5.33 -12.12
CA LEU A 192 9.85 -6.19 -13.28
C LEU A 192 11.11 -5.81 -14.07
N GLU A 193 11.61 -4.59 -13.90
CA GLU A 193 12.83 -4.13 -14.57
C GLU A 193 14.08 -4.50 -13.77
N VAL A 194 14.02 -4.41 -12.44
CA VAL A 194 15.18 -4.68 -11.57
C VAL A 194 15.74 -6.10 -11.76
N PHE A 195 14.88 -7.11 -11.78
CA PHE A 195 15.32 -8.51 -11.80
C PHE A 195 16.04 -8.89 -13.11
N PRO A 196 15.51 -8.60 -14.31
CA PRO A 196 16.23 -8.82 -15.57
C PRO A 196 17.51 -8.00 -15.72
N LEU A 197 17.59 -6.80 -15.15
CA LEU A 197 18.81 -5.98 -15.22
C LEU A 197 19.97 -6.60 -14.44
N TYR A 198 19.68 -7.22 -13.28
CA TYR A 198 20.68 -7.96 -12.52
C TYR A 198 21.13 -9.23 -13.25
N SER A 199 20.22 -9.97 -13.89
CA SER A 199 20.57 -11.20 -14.62
C SER A 199 21.23 -10.93 -15.98
N GLY A 200 20.93 -9.80 -16.62
CA GLY A 200 21.46 -9.37 -17.92
C GLY A 200 22.79 -8.60 -17.87
N ASN A 201 23.49 -8.60 -16.74
CA ASN A 201 24.79 -7.92 -16.52
C ASN A 201 24.75 -6.38 -16.65
N ALA A 202 23.57 -5.75 -16.56
CA ALA A 202 23.38 -4.30 -16.55
C ALA A 202 23.32 -3.76 -15.11
N VAL A 203 24.35 -4.09 -14.33
CA VAL A 203 24.35 -3.94 -12.86
C VAL A 203 24.15 -2.48 -12.41
N ASP A 204 24.74 -1.50 -13.10
CA ASP A 204 24.58 -0.09 -12.72
C ASP A 204 23.14 0.40 -12.90
N ALA A 205 22.45 0.01 -13.99
CA ALA A 205 21.03 0.31 -14.18
C ALA A 205 20.13 -0.44 -13.17
N ALA A 206 20.49 -1.68 -12.83
CA ALA A 206 19.78 -2.45 -11.81
C ALA A 206 19.85 -1.77 -10.42
N LYS A 207 21.02 -1.23 -10.08
CA LYS A 207 21.26 -0.46 -8.86
C LYS A 207 20.44 0.84 -8.82
N GLU A 208 20.41 1.61 -9.92
CA GLU A 208 19.57 2.80 -10.05
C GLU A 208 18.08 2.47 -9.82
N ALA A 209 17.56 1.44 -10.49
CA ALA A 209 16.18 0.99 -10.32
C ALA A 209 15.90 0.50 -8.89
N THR A 210 16.86 -0.15 -8.24
CA THR A 210 16.74 -0.61 -6.85
C THR A 210 16.68 0.55 -5.86
N ILE A 211 17.45 1.63 -6.08
CA ILE A 211 17.35 2.85 -5.28
C ILE A 211 15.94 3.44 -5.35
N TRP A 212 15.34 3.48 -6.54
CA TRP A 212 13.97 3.92 -6.69
C TRP A 212 12.98 2.99 -5.96
N LEU A 213 13.17 1.68 -6.04
CA LEU A 213 12.33 0.71 -5.35
C LEU A 213 12.36 0.91 -3.82
N ILE A 214 13.54 1.20 -3.27
CA ILE A 214 13.73 1.51 -1.85
C ILE A 214 13.17 2.89 -1.51
N GLY A 215 13.45 3.91 -2.34
CA GLY A 215 13.11 5.30 -2.07
C GLY A 215 11.61 5.62 -2.18
N LEU A 216 10.90 4.98 -3.11
CA LEU A 216 9.48 5.26 -3.37
C LEU A 216 8.58 5.12 -2.12
N PRO A 217 8.63 4.04 -1.33
CA PRO A 217 7.89 3.95 -0.07
C PRO A 217 8.13 5.12 0.88
N PHE A 218 9.39 5.54 1.05
CA PHE A 218 9.74 6.67 1.93
C PHE A 218 9.21 7.99 1.36
N LEU A 219 9.38 8.23 0.06
CA LEU A 219 8.89 9.44 -0.59
C LEU A 219 7.36 9.56 -0.51
N ILE A 220 6.65 8.47 -0.78
CA ILE A 220 5.19 8.40 -0.67
C ILE A 220 4.76 8.64 0.78
N TYR A 221 5.41 7.99 1.75
CA TYR A 221 5.13 8.18 3.17
C TYR A 221 5.35 9.62 3.63
N LEU A 222 6.47 10.25 3.26
CA LEU A 222 6.78 11.64 3.60
C LEU A 222 5.79 12.61 2.93
N GLY A 223 5.49 12.41 1.65
CA GLY A 223 4.50 13.20 0.92
C GLY A 223 3.12 13.11 1.57
N GLN A 224 2.70 11.89 1.94
CA GLN A 224 1.46 11.67 2.66
C GLN A 224 1.46 12.30 4.06
N MET A 225 2.58 12.20 4.79
CA MET A 225 2.73 12.81 6.11
C MET A 225 2.58 14.33 6.05
N LEU A 226 3.21 14.98 5.07
CA LEU A 226 3.04 16.40 4.84
C LEU A 226 1.59 16.72 4.48
N PHE A 227 1.01 16.01 3.52
CA PHE A 227 -0.38 16.19 3.08
C PHE A 227 -1.36 16.10 4.26
N PHE A 228 -1.24 15.07 5.11
CA PHE A 228 -2.12 14.92 6.27
C PHE A 228 -1.90 15.96 7.36
N THR A 229 -0.66 16.44 7.53
CA THR A 229 -0.40 17.52 8.49
C THR A 229 -1.06 18.82 8.02
N LEU A 230 -0.92 19.16 6.73
CA LEU A 230 -1.58 20.32 6.13
C LEU A 230 -3.11 20.19 6.13
N TRP A 231 -3.62 19.00 5.84
CA TRP A 231 -5.05 18.72 5.89
C TRP A 231 -5.63 18.91 7.30
N ILE A 232 -4.99 18.36 8.33
CA ILE A 232 -5.45 18.53 9.73
C ILE A 232 -5.37 20.00 10.15
N GLU A 233 -4.28 20.69 9.81
CA GLU A 233 -4.14 22.11 10.12
C GLU A 233 -5.23 22.95 9.44
N GLY A 234 -5.53 22.65 8.16
CA GLY A 234 -6.62 23.30 7.43
C GLY A 234 -7.99 23.03 8.05
N VAL A 235 -8.27 21.79 8.44
CA VAL A 235 -9.51 21.41 9.14
C VAL A 235 -9.62 22.15 10.47
N ARG A 236 -8.55 22.21 11.26
CA ARG A 236 -8.51 22.91 12.54
C ARG A 236 -8.86 24.39 12.38
N ARG A 237 -8.21 25.08 11.43
CA ARG A 237 -8.48 26.50 11.14
C ARG A 237 -9.94 26.75 10.76
N LEU A 238 -10.52 25.87 9.96
CA LEU A 238 -11.93 25.99 9.54
C LEU A 238 -12.90 25.76 10.70
N LEU A 239 -12.57 24.87 11.63
CA LEU A 239 -13.40 24.61 12.81
C LEU A 239 -13.28 25.74 13.85
N ASP A 240 -12.08 26.29 14.06
CA ASP A 240 -11.85 27.41 14.97
C ASP A 240 -12.51 28.69 14.44
N GLY A 241 -12.48 28.93 13.12
CA GLY A 241 -13.13 30.08 12.49
C GLY A 241 -14.67 30.05 12.49
N ARG A 242 -15.30 28.91 12.82
CA ARG A 242 -16.75 28.80 12.98
C ARG A 242 -17.26 29.21 14.37
N LYS A 243 -16.38 29.52 15.31
CA LYS A 243 -16.75 29.93 16.68
C LYS A 243 -17.03 31.44 16.83
N ASN A 244 -16.97 32.21 15.74
CA ASN A 244 -17.38 33.61 15.66
C ASN A 244 -18.57 33.77 14.71
#